data_AF-A0A1F8NV49-F1
#
_entry.id   AF-A0A1F8NV49-F1
#
_cell.length_a   1.000
_cell.length_b   1.000
_cell.length_c   1.000
_cell.angle_alpha   90.00
_cell.angle_beta   90.00
_cell.angle_gamma   90.00
#
_symmetry.space_group_name_H-M   'P 1'
#
loop_
_entity.id
_entity.type
_entity.pdbx_description
1 polymer ?
#
loop_
_entity_poly.entity_id
_entity_poly.type
_entity_poly.pdbx_seq_one_letter_code
_entity_poly.pdbx_strand_id
1 'polypeptide(L)'
;MRSYSSAKFFRGSIICLILVLIGCSRGDVPLLGSPTTETPAVSEETQLSPTITPAAQEKYPLQREYAAVWASIEDGFNVRNQAGISAAVVEVIPWDSHQIYLTGNRSLLGSSLWLEIKTEGGATGWVNAWNLTEYVPSGQFCEDSRVHDLLDDFRQALLSPEDLTLMEFISPNRGLSIRLNWYGPDVTFSVDKVDSIFTDVSEFDWGTMADSGLQVMGSFEKIIQPKLEDVFSGASEVLCNELNWGSTAGEVLWPDEIENINFYAFYRPAEENGNEFSWRTWAVGIEYVNDQPFIAILVHYSSEL
;
A
#
# COMPACT_ATOMS: atom_id res chain seq x y z
N MET A 1 8.89 28.43 -33.26
CA MET A 1 8.69 29.90 -33.31
C MET A 1 7.35 30.22 -32.64
N ARG A 2 7.32 31.20 -31.73
CA ARG A 2 6.26 31.54 -30.71
C ARG A 2 6.27 30.57 -29.51
N SER A 3 6.76 30.87 -28.30
CA SER A 3 6.98 32.08 -27.48
C SER A 3 5.72 32.82 -27.01
N TYR A 4 5.38 32.59 -25.74
CA TYR A 4 4.71 33.44 -24.72
C TYR A 4 5.01 32.73 -23.38
N SER A 5 5.83 33.18 -22.42
CA SER A 5 6.06 34.46 -21.71
C SER A 5 5.02 34.82 -20.63
N SER A 6 5.46 34.61 -19.38
CA SER A 6 5.32 35.47 -18.18
C SER A 6 4.14 35.31 -17.20
N ALA A 7 4.45 34.67 -16.07
CA ALA A 7 4.36 35.11 -14.66
C ALA A 7 3.33 36.17 -14.22
N LYS A 8 2.73 35.93 -13.03
CA LYS A 8 2.61 36.95 -11.96
C LYS A 8 2.30 36.35 -10.57
N PHE A 9 3.14 36.80 -9.62
CA PHE A 9 3.06 36.76 -8.16
C PHE A 9 1.75 37.34 -7.60
N PHE A 10 1.29 36.82 -6.45
CA PHE A 10 0.60 37.65 -5.46
C PHE A 10 1.00 37.28 -4.01
N ARG A 11 1.40 38.32 -3.27
CA ARG A 11 1.76 38.38 -1.83
C ARG A 11 0.48 38.13 -0.99
N GLY A 12 0.50 37.48 0.17
CA GLY A 12 1.24 37.81 1.40
C GLY A 12 0.31 38.52 2.40
N SER A 13 0.04 37.89 3.55
CA SER A 13 -0.37 38.59 4.79
C SER A 13 -0.16 37.70 6.00
N ILE A 14 0.86 38.07 6.78
CA ILE A 14 1.19 37.58 8.10
C ILE A 14 0.49 38.52 9.09
N ILE A 15 -0.33 37.97 9.99
CA ILE A 15 -0.82 38.70 11.17
C ILE A 15 -0.13 38.10 12.40
N CYS A 16 0.71 38.94 12.98
CA CYS A 16 1.43 38.75 14.23
C CYS A 16 0.53 39.27 15.36
N LEU A 17 0.24 38.47 16.39
CA LEU A 17 -0.41 38.94 17.61
C LEU A 17 0.48 38.65 18.84
N ILE A 18 0.60 39.68 19.67
CA ILE A 18 1.60 39.92 20.70
C ILE A 18 1.03 39.65 22.10
N LEU A 19 1.90 39.09 22.97
CA LEU A 19 2.02 39.15 24.45
C LEU A 19 0.76 39.29 25.33
N VAL A 20 0.72 38.47 26.41
CA VAL A 20 0.62 38.97 27.79
C VAL A 20 1.44 38.07 28.74
N LEU A 21 2.41 38.67 29.43
CA LEU A 21 3.09 38.13 30.61
C LEU A 21 2.27 38.45 31.86
N ILE A 22 2.05 37.46 32.75
CA ILE A 22 1.58 37.70 34.12
C ILE A 22 2.54 37.00 35.06
N GLY A 23 3.31 37.79 35.81
CA GLY A 23 4.01 37.36 37.01
C GLY A 23 3.09 37.46 38.23
N CYS A 24 3.32 36.62 39.23
CA CYS A 24 2.92 36.90 40.60
C CYS A 24 3.95 36.38 41.59
N SER A 25 4.02 37.11 42.68
CA SER A 25 5.10 37.29 43.64
C SER A 25 5.30 36.17 44.65
N ARG A 26 6.56 36.08 45.13
CA ARG A 26 6.97 35.39 46.37
C ARG A 26 6.23 35.94 47.60
N GLY A 27 5.89 35.03 48.51
CA GLY A 27 5.63 35.33 49.92
C GLY A 27 6.25 34.23 50.79
N ASP A 28 7.26 34.60 51.57
CA ASP A 28 7.86 33.80 52.66
C ASP A 28 7.02 33.91 53.93
N VAL A 29 6.84 32.83 54.73
CA VAL A 29 7.05 32.80 56.21
C VAL A 29 7.08 31.31 56.72
N PRO A 30 7.44 30.97 57.99
CA PRO A 30 8.71 30.34 58.35
C PRO A 30 8.59 28.93 59.00
N LEU A 31 9.77 28.37 59.26
CA LEU A 31 10.13 27.09 59.88
C LEU A 31 9.45 26.78 61.23
N LEU A 32 9.11 25.50 61.44
CA LEU A 32 9.03 24.86 62.77
C LEU A 32 9.20 23.33 62.67
N GLY A 33 10.26 22.82 63.31
CA GLY A 33 10.30 21.54 64.03
C GLY A 33 10.37 20.23 63.23
N SER A 34 11.58 19.63 63.16
CA SER A 34 11.75 18.19 62.95
C SER A 34 11.28 17.40 64.19
N PRO A 35 10.79 16.17 63.99
CA PRO A 35 11.53 15.06 64.58
C PRO A 35 11.75 13.91 63.59
N THR A 36 12.97 13.42 63.62
CA THR A 36 13.45 12.19 62.98
C THR A 36 12.57 11.01 63.38
N THR A 37 12.07 10.26 62.40
CA THR A 37 11.60 8.88 62.60
C THR A 37 12.22 8.03 61.50
N GLU A 38 13.08 7.11 61.93
CA GLU A 38 13.74 6.12 61.10
C GLU A 38 12.68 5.16 60.51
N THR A 39 12.68 5.04 59.18
CA THR A 39 11.93 4.02 58.45
C THR A 39 12.94 3.04 57.85
N PRO A 40 12.78 1.72 58.03
CA PRO A 40 13.73 0.74 57.52
C PRO A 40 13.68 0.68 55.99
N ALA A 41 14.87 0.72 55.37
CA ALA A 41 15.07 0.49 53.95
C ALA A 41 14.74 -0.98 53.62
N VAL A 42 13.67 -1.19 52.88
CA VAL A 42 13.41 -2.45 52.17
C VAL A 42 14.20 -2.36 50.86
N SER A 43 15.25 -3.16 50.74
CA SER A 43 15.94 -3.40 49.47
C SER A 43 15.07 -4.32 48.63
N GLU A 44 14.36 -3.74 47.67
CA GLU A 44 13.70 -4.48 46.60
C GLU A 44 14.73 -4.71 45.49
N GLU A 45 15.34 -5.89 45.51
CA GLU A 45 16.23 -6.35 44.44
C GLU A 45 15.37 -6.72 43.23
N THR A 46 15.23 -5.80 42.28
CA THR A 46 14.50 -6.02 41.04
C THR A 46 15.29 -7.02 40.18
N GLN A 47 14.92 -8.30 40.29
CA GLN A 47 15.41 -9.36 39.43
C GLN A 47 14.93 -9.09 37.99
N LEU A 48 15.83 -8.63 37.13
CA LEU A 48 15.58 -8.46 35.69
C LEU A 48 15.35 -9.85 35.06
N SER A 49 14.09 -10.23 34.94
CA SER A 49 13.70 -11.32 34.06
C SER A 49 13.78 -10.80 32.61
N PRO A 50 14.50 -11.46 31.69
CA PRO A 50 14.49 -11.03 30.30
C PRO A 50 13.09 -11.28 29.74
N THR A 51 12.32 -10.20 29.59
CA THR A 51 11.17 -10.19 28.69
C THR A 51 11.72 -10.46 27.29
N ILE A 52 11.52 -11.69 26.80
CA ILE A 52 11.77 -12.04 25.42
C ILE A 52 10.67 -11.32 24.63
N THR A 53 10.93 -10.08 24.24
CA THR A 53 10.15 -9.40 23.19
C THR A 53 10.23 -10.30 21.96
N PRO A 54 9.10 -10.72 21.36
CA PRO A 54 9.13 -11.42 20.08
C PRO A 54 9.99 -10.61 19.13
N ALA A 55 11.02 -11.25 18.53
CA ALA A 55 11.87 -10.60 17.56
C ALA A 55 10.97 -10.00 16.48
N ALA A 56 10.91 -8.67 16.39
CA ALA A 56 10.19 -7.98 15.33
C ALA A 56 10.75 -8.49 14.01
N GLN A 57 9.95 -9.28 13.29
CA GLN A 57 10.35 -9.89 12.03
C GLN A 57 10.82 -8.78 11.09
N GLU A 58 12.02 -8.94 10.53
CA GLU A 58 12.62 -7.92 9.68
C GLU A 58 11.85 -7.86 8.36
N LYS A 59 10.98 -6.86 8.22
CA LYS A 59 10.05 -6.63 7.10
C LYS A 59 10.73 -6.56 5.71
N TYR A 60 12.05 -6.38 5.67
CA TYR A 60 12.82 -6.17 4.45
C TYR A 60 14.13 -6.99 4.47
N PRO A 61 14.11 -8.26 4.02
CA PRO A 61 15.29 -9.12 3.99
C PRO A 61 16.37 -8.65 3.00
N LEU A 62 17.62 -8.52 3.47
CA LEU A 62 18.75 -8.03 2.66
C LEU A 62 19.25 -9.00 1.58
N GLN A 63 18.86 -10.27 1.65
CA GLN A 63 19.29 -11.31 0.71
C GLN A 63 18.35 -11.46 -0.50
N ARG A 64 17.31 -10.63 -0.58
CA ARG A 64 16.34 -10.66 -1.67
C ARG A 64 16.64 -9.57 -2.70
N GLU A 65 16.27 -9.88 -3.93
CA GLU A 65 16.15 -8.90 -5.00
C GLU A 65 14.82 -8.16 -4.84
N TYR A 66 14.85 -6.85 -5.10
CA TYR A 66 13.67 -5.99 -5.10
C TYR A 66 13.42 -5.43 -6.50
N ALA A 67 12.18 -5.04 -6.73
CA ALA A 67 11.74 -4.36 -7.93
C ALA A 67 10.98 -3.07 -7.61
N ALA A 68 11.02 -2.14 -8.55
CA ALA A 68 10.30 -0.89 -8.51
C ALA A 68 8.80 -1.14 -8.80
N VAL A 69 7.95 -0.50 -8.00
CA VAL A 69 6.48 -0.57 -8.11
C VAL A 69 5.86 0.77 -7.70
N TRP A 70 4.67 1.06 -8.21
CA TRP A 70 3.99 2.36 -8.11
C TRP A 70 4.91 3.53 -8.51
N ALA A 71 5.79 3.29 -9.49
CA ALA A 71 6.66 4.31 -10.06
C ALA A 71 5.99 4.96 -11.27
N SER A 72 6.26 6.25 -11.48
CA SER A 72 5.77 6.98 -12.66
C SER A 72 6.44 6.42 -13.92
N ILE A 73 5.65 6.09 -14.94
CA ILE A 73 6.16 5.62 -16.23
C ILE A 73 6.98 6.73 -16.90
N GLU A 74 6.52 7.98 -16.80
CA GLU A 74 7.16 9.14 -17.44
C GLU A 74 8.40 9.61 -16.68
N ASP A 75 8.33 9.65 -15.34
CA ASP A 75 9.39 10.20 -14.50
C ASP A 75 10.37 9.14 -13.97
N GLY A 76 10.03 7.86 -14.15
CA GLY A 76 10.76 6.74 -13.57
C GLY A 76 10.75 6.74 -12.05
N PHE A 77 11.74 6.05 -11.48
CA PHE A 77 11.90 5.87 -10.06
C PHE A 77 13.13 6.62 -9.53
N ASN A 78 12.88 7.64 -8.70
CA ASN A 78 13.90 8.56 -8.21
C ASN A 78 14.72 7.97 -7.04
N VAL A 79 16.02 7.76 -7.27
CA VAL A 79 17.00 7.42 -6.24
C VAL A 79 17.65 8.70 -5.73
N ARG A 80 17.68 8.91 -4.41
CA ARG A 80 18.10 10.18 -3.79
C ARG A 80 19.38 10.07 -2.98
N ASN A 81 20.13 11.16 -2.85
CA ASN A 81 21.37 11.15 -2.05
C ASN A 81 21.13 11.05 -0.53
N GLN A 82 19.92 11.32 -0.07
CA GLN A 82 19.48 11.23 1.32
C GLN A 82 18.01 10.79 1.34
N ALA A 83 17.57 10.25 2.47
CA ALA A 83 16.16 9.97 2.70
C ALA A 83 15.34 11.27 2.61
N GLY A 84 14.20 11.24 1.91
CA GLY A 84 13.22 12.32 1.87
C GLY A 84 12.97 12.89 0.47
N ILE A 85 11.72 13.29 0.21
CA ILE A 85 11.29 13.81 -1.11
C ILE A 85 11.98 15.11 -1.53
N SER A 86 12.56 15.85 -0.58
CA SER A 86 13.30 17.10 -0.85
C SER A 86 14.79 16.89 -1.12
N ALA A 87 15.31 15.66 -0.93
CA ALA A 87 16.71 15.34 -1.20
C ALA A 87 17.00 15.35 -2.71
N ALA A 88 18.25 15.57 -3.09
CA ALA A 88 18.62 15.62 -4.50
C ALA A 88 18.54 14.22 -5.13
N VAL A 89 18.00 14.13 -6.34
CA VAL A 89 17.98 12.90 -7.14
C VAL A 89 19.39 12.64 -7.67
N VAL A 90 19.93 11.46 -7.41
CA VAL A 90 21.26 11.01 -7.89
C VAL A 90 21.16 10.13 -9.12
N GLU A 91 20.04 9.40 -9.25
CA GLU A 91 19.74 8.53 -10.38
C GLU A 91 18.22 8.44 -10.55
N VAL A 92 17.77 8.28 -11.78
CA VAL A 92 16.39 7.90 -12.11
C VAL A 92 16.50 6.55 -12.79
N ILE A 93 15.93 5.52 -12.18
CA ILE A 93 15.88 4.18 -12.79
C ILE A 93 14.53 3.96 -13.48
N PRO A 94 14.45 3.13 -14.54
CA PRO A 94 13.18 2.78 -15.18
C PRO A 94 12.12 2.27 -14.20
N TRP A 95 10.84 2.51 -14.51
CA TRP A 95 9.71 2.15 -13.66
C TRP A 95 9.56 0.64 -13.47
N ASP A 96 10.02 -0.14 -14.44
CA ASP A 96 10.02 -1.61 -14.49
C ASP A 96 11.30 -2.23 -13.91
N SER A 97 12.21 -1.42 -13.36
CA SER A 97 13.51 -1.90 -12.86
C SER A 97 13.35 -2.96 -11.76
N HIS A 98 14.05 -4.07 -11.92
CA HIS A 98 14.36 -5.02 -10.85
C HIS A 98 15.88 -5.03 -10.59
N GLN A 99 16.43 -6.05 -9.92
CA GLN A 99 17.84 -6.08 -9.48
C GLN A 99 18.22 -4.96 -8.51
N ILE A 100 17.26 -4.55 -7.68
CA ILE A 100 17.48 -3.57 -6.62
C ILE A 100 17.84 -4.32 -5.34
N TYR A 101 18.96 -3.96 -4.70
CA TYR A 101 19.43 -4.63 -3.48
C TYR A 101 19.47 -3.65 -2.31
N LEU A 102 18.97 -4.07 -1.15
CA LEU A 102 19.01 -3.25 0.06
C LEU A 102 20.42 -3.25 0.67
N THR A 103 20.88 -2.11 1.16
CA THR A 103 22.16 -2.03 1.91
C THR A 103 21.99 -2.37 3.39
N GLY A 104 20.74 -2.36 3.88
CA GLY A 104 20.38 -2.49 5.29
C GLY A 104 20.22 -1.16 6.02
N ASN A 105 20.64 -0.05 5.41
CA ASN A 105 20.39 1.27 5.97
C ASN A 105 18.91 1.67 5.74
N ARG A 106 18.29 2.19 6.80
CA ARG A 106 16.89 2.62 6.81
C ARG A 106 16.74 3.92 7.58
N SER A 107 15.77 4.73 7.17
CA SER A 107 15.46 6.01 7.80
C SER A 107 13.96 6.24 7.79
N LEU A 108 13.39 6.55 8.94
CA LEU A 108 11.98 6.93 9.05
C LEU A 108 11.91 8.46 9.08
N LEU A 109 11.29 9.06 8.06
CA LEU A 109 11.08 10.51 7.98
C LEU A 109 9.59 10.80 7.91
N GLY A 110 9.05 11.35 9.00
CA GLY A 110 7.60 11.47 9.18
C GLY A 110 6.96 10.08 9.25
N SER A 111 6.01 9.82 8.36
CA SER A 111 5.35 8.51 8.19
C SER A 111 5.95 7.65 7.07
N SER A 112 6.97 8.14 6.36
CA SER A 112 7.57 7.43 5.22
C SER A 112 8.85 6.72 5.64
N LEU A 113 8.90 5.41 5.41
CA LEU A 113 10.12 4.62 5.52
C LEU A 113 10.93 4.78 4.24
N TRP A 114 12.20 5.10 4.40
CA TRP A 114 13.18 5.17 3.33
C TRP A 114 14.20 4.06 3.52
N LEU A 115 14.52 3.39 2.41
CA LEU A 115 15.51 2.33 2.36
C LEU A 115 16.65 2.79 1.46
N GLU A 116 17.88 2.55 1.90
CA GLU A 116 19.02 2.73 1.02
C GLU A 116 19.22 1.48 0.17
N ILE A 117 19.37 1.71 -1.12
CA ILE A 117 19.48 0.68 -2.15
C ILE A 117 20.80 0.80 -2.89
N LYS A 118 21.17 -0.29 -3.52
CA LYS A 118 22.18 -0.35 -4.57
C LYS A 118 21.51 -0.83 -5.86
N THR A 119 21.71 -0.09 -6.94
CA THR A 119 21.19 -0.41 -8.28
C THR A 119 22.21 -1.25 -9.06
N GLU A 120 21.77 -1.91 -10.13
CA GLU A 120 22.67 -2.63 -11.06
C GLU A 120 23.74 -1.70 -11.66
N GLY A 121 23.35 -0.45 -11.96
CA GLY A 121 24.25 0.62 -12.42
C GLY A 121 25.33 1.04 -11.40
N GLY A 122 25.28 0.48 -10.18
CA GLY A 122 26.27 0.70 -9.12
C GLY A 122 26.03 1.97 -8.30
N ALA A 123 24.95 2.70 -8.55
CA ALA A 123 24.57 3.81 -7.69
C ALA A 123 24.14 3.31 -6.32
N THR A 124 24.29 4.16 -5.31
CA THR A 124 23.76 3.93 -3.97
C THR A 124 23.01 5.17 -3.56
N GLY A 125 21.79 4.98 -3.05
CA GLY A 125 20.94 6.08 -2.62
C GLY A 125 19.65 5.61 -2.00
N TRP A 126 18.78 6.55 -1.69
CA TRP A 126 17.59 6.36 -0.86
C TRP A 126 16.33 6.41 -1.71
N VAL A 127 15.44 5.46 -1.46
CA VAL A 127 14.12 5.39 -2.08
C VAL A 127 13.05 5.19 -1.02
N ASN A 128 11.80 5.54 -1.35
CA ASN A 128 10.66 5.28 -0.48
C ASN A 128 10.34 3.79 -0.51
N ALA A 129 10.22 3.15 0.66
CA ALA A 129 9.90 1.74 0.78
C ALA A 129 8.54 1.37 0.16
N TRP A 130 7.62 2.34 0.06
CA TRP A 130 6.33 2.17 -0.63
C TRP A 130 6.50 1.73 -2.09
N ASN A 131 7.60 2.13 -2.72
CA ASN A 131 7.86 1.89 -4.13
C ASN A 131 8.75 0.68 -4.41
N LEU A 132 8.96 -0.18 -3.40
CA LEU A 132 9.67 -1.43 -3.56
C LEU A 132 8.75 -2.61 -3.24
N THR A 133 8.97 -3.71 -3.97
CA THR A 133 8.43 -5.05 -3.69
C THR A 133 9.56 -6.06 -3.76
N GLU A 134 9.47 -7.18 -3.05
CA GLU A 134 10.35 -8.31 -3.34
C GLU A 134 10.08 -8.80 -4.76
N TYR A 135 11.16 -9.02 -5.51
CA TYR A 135 11.08 -9.53 -6.88
C TYR A 135 10.94 -11.05 -6.85
N VAL A 136 9.88 -11.56 -7.47
CA VAL A 136 9.64 -12.99 -7.68
C VAL A 136 9.44 -13.22 -9.18
N PRO A 137 10.28 -14.02 -9.85
CA PRO A 137 10.07 -14.35 -11.26
C PRO A 137 8.73 -15.03 -11.49
N SER A 138 8.02 -14.66 -12.56
CA SER A 138 6.70 -15.19 -12.93
C SER A 138 6.60 -16.73 -12.85
N GLY A 139 7.59 -17.46 -13.39
CA GLY A 139 7.60 -18.92 -13.32
C GLY A 139 7.63 -19.50 -11.90
N GLN A 140 8.39 -18.87 -10.98
CA GLN A 140 8.42 -19.28 -9.58
C GLN A 140 7.11 -18.92 -8.87
N PHE A 141 6.56 -17.76 -9.18
CA PHE A 141 5.29 -17.29 -8.64
C PHE A 141 4.12 -18.24 -9.00
N CYS A 142 3.98 -18.59 -10.29
CA CYS A 142 2.89 -19.44 -10.77
C CYS A 142 2.96 -20.89 -10.25
N GLU A 143 4.14 -21.34 -9.80
CA GLU A 143 4.35 -22.66 -9.22
C GLU A 143 4.19 -22.67 -7.67
N ASP A 144 4.06 -21.51 -7.02
CA ASP A 144 4.00 -21.42 -5.56
C ASP A 144 2.61 -21.82 -5.03
N SER A 145 2.53 -22.96 -4.34
CA SER A 145 1.28 -23.44 -3.73
C SER A 145 0.73 -22.50 -2.66
N ARG A 146 1.58 -21.72 -1.99
CA ARG A 146 1.15 -20.77 -0.95
C ARG A 146 0.28 -19.65 -1.52
N VAL A 147 0.48 -19.30 -2.78
CA VAL A 147 -0.38 -18.31 -3.47
C VAL A 147 -1.75 -18.91 -3.73
N HIS A 148 -1.83 -20.18 -4.11
CA HIS A 148 -3.12 -20.86 -4.29
C HIS A 148 -3.91 -20.95 -2.98
N ASP A 149 -3.24 -21.34 -1.87
CA ASP A 149 -3.85 -21.38 -0.54
C ASP A 149 -4.36 -19.97 -0.13
N LEU A 150 -3.53 -18.93 -0.32
CA LEU A 150 -3.90 -17.54 -0.07
C LEU A 150 -5.14 -17.09 -0.85
N LEU A 151 -5.23 -17.46 -2.14
CA LEU A 151 -6.37 -17.08 -2.99
C LEU A 151 -7.66 -17.81 -2.58
N ASP A 152 -7.56 -19.07 -2.14
CA ASP A 152 -8.70 -19.82 -1.61
C ASP A 152 -9.19 -19.26 -0.26
N ASP A 153 -8.27 -18.87 0.62
CA ASP A 153 -8.61 -18.21 1.90
C ASP A 153 -9.24 -16.84 1.65
N PHE A 154 -8.69 -16.06 0.71
CA PHE A 154 -9.26 -14.77 0.32
C PHE A 154 -10.68 -14.91 -0.24
N ARG A 155 -10.90 -15.89 -1.12
CA ARG A 155 -12.24 -16.19 -1.66
C ARG A 155 -13.22 -16.54 -0.54
N GLN A 156 -12.79 -17.34 0.45
CA GLN A 156 -13.61 -17.68 1.61
C GLN A 156 -13.92 -16.43 2.45
N ALA A 157 -12.93 -15.58 2.72
CA ALA A 157 -13.13 -14.34 3.47
C ALA A 157 -14.10 -13.37 2.76
N LEU A 158 -14.12 -13.34 1.42
CA LEU A 158 -15.08 -12.55 0.66
C LEU A 158 -16.52 -13.10 0.74
N LEU A 159 -16.69 -14.42 0.68
CA LEU A 159 -18.00 -15.08 0.63
C LEU A 159 -18.58 -15.37 2.02
N SER A 160 -17.73 -15.40 3.05
CA SER A 160 -18.08 -15.72 4.44
C SER A 160 -17.21 -14.90 5.40
N PRO A 161 -17.38 -13.56 5.43
CA PRO A 161 -16.52 -12.64 6.19
C PRO A 161 -16.58 -12.82 7.71
N GLU A 162 -17.48 -13.64 8.23
CA GLU A 162 -17.54 -13.99 9.66
C GLU A 162 -16.50 -15.05 10.06
N ASP A 163 -15.96 -15.82 9.11
CA ASP A 163 -15.10 -16.99 9.37
C ASP A 163 -13.60 -16.69 9.24
N LEU A 164 -13.22 -15.66 8.47
CA LEU A 164 -11.84 -15.27 8.18
C LEU A 164 -11.69 -13.74 8.11
N THR A 165 -10.60 -13.20 8.65
CA THR A 165 -10.28 -11.76 8.59
C THR A 165 -9.39 -11.44 7.40
N LEU A 166 -9.76 -10.44 6.59
CA LEU A 166 -8.95 -10.00 5.45
C LEU A 166 -7.55 -9.53 5.89
N MET A 167 -7.44 -8.98 7.10
CA MET A 167 -6.18 -8.53 7.70
C MET A 167 -5.04 -9.55 7.64
N GLU A 168 -5.34 -10.85 7.69
CA GLU A 168 -4.32 -11.91 7.70
C GLU A 168 -3.68 -12.14 6.32
N PHE A 169 -4.36 -11.74 5.26
CA PHE A 169 -4.03 -12.08 3.88
C PHE A 169 -3.55 -10.89 3.05
N ILE A 170 -3.71 -9.67 3.56
CA ILE A 170 -3.31 -8.45 2.87
C ILE A 170 -1.89 -8.01 3.20
N SER A 171 -1.28 -7.25 2.29
CA SER A 171 0.12 -6.84 2.44
C SER A 171 0.33 -5.99 3.70
N PRO A 172 1.23 -6.40 4.62
CA PRO A 172 1.60 -5.59 5.78
C PRO A 172 2.41 -4.35 5.38
N ASN A 173 2.91 -4.28 4.14
CA ASN A 173 3.66 -3.13 3.63
C ASN A 173 2.72 -1.98 3.27
N ARG A 174 1.58 -2.29 2.63
CA ARG A 174 0.76 -1.28 1.96
C ARG A 174 -0.75 -1.37 2.20
N GLY A 175 -1.22 -2.46 2.81
CA GLY A 175 -2.64 -2.74 2.92
C GLY A 175 -3.20 -3.31 1.62
N LEU A 176 -4.44 -2.93 1.28
CA LEU A 176 -5.15 -3.36 0.08
C LEU A 176 -5.49 -2.17 -0.81
N SER A 177 -4.91 -2.13 -2.01
CA SER A 177 -5.31 -1.18 -3.06
C SER A 177 -6.35 -1.81 -3.98
N ILE A 178 -7.30 -1.02 -4.46
CA ILE A 178 -8.36 -1.51 -5.36
C ILE A 178 -8.55 -0.51 -6.50
N ARG A 179 -8.56 -1.01 -7.73
CA ARG A 179 -8.93 -0.28 -8.96
C ARG A 179 -10.20 -0.88 -9.55
N LEU A 180 -11.23 -0.05 -9.73
CA LEU A 180 -12.47 -0.48 -10.38
C LEU A 180 -12.32 -0.66 -11.89
N ASN A 181 -11.42 0.11 -12.50
CA ASN A 181 -10.97 0.00 -13.89
C ASN A 181 -9.44 0.12 -13.88
N TRP A 182 -8.73 -0.53 -14.78
CA TRP A 182 -7.25 -0.58 -14.75
C TRP A 182 -6.56 0.79 -14.84
N TYR A 183 -7.17 1.75 -15.56
CA TYR A 183 -6.74 3.14 -15.69
C TYR A 183 -7.28 4.06 -14.57
N GLY A 184 -8.12 3.51 -13.68
CA GLY A 184 -8.71 4.25 -12.58
C GLY A 184 -7.74 4.51 -11.43
N PRO A 185 -8.12 5.36 -10.46
CA PRO A 185 -7.30 5.63 -9.28
C PRO A 185 -7.23 4.40 -8.36
N ASP A 186 -6.15 4.31 -7.59
CA ASP A 186 -6.03 3.38 -6.46
C ASP A 186 -6.85 3.90 -5.26
N VAL A 187 -7.85 3.14 -4.81
CA VAL A 187 -8.44 3.31 -3.47
C VAL A 187 -7.72 2.36 -2.53
N THR A 188 -6.96 2.90 -1.57
CA THR A 188 -6.10 2.11 -0.68
C THR A 188 -6.60 2.10 0.75
N PHE A 189 -6.81 0.89 1.28
CA PHE A 189 -7.18 0.63 2.67
C PHE A 189 -5.96 0.18 3.46
N SER A 190 -5.70 0.82 4.60
CA SER A 190 -4.62 0.42 5.49
C SER A 190 -4.93 -0.91 6.18
N VAL A 191 -3.89 -1.59 6.66
CA VAL A 191 -4.02 -2.92 7.27
C VAL A 191 -5.02 -2.93 8.42
N ASP A 192 -4.99 -1.90 9.27
CA ASP A 192 -5.89 -1.73 10.42
C ASP A 192 -7.35 -1.43 10.06
N LYS A 193 -7.64 -1.14 8.78
CA LYS A 193 -8.98 -0.76 8.32
C LYS A 193 -9.64 -1.80 7.42
N VAL A 194 -8.89 -2.77 6.88
CA VAL A 194 -9.41 -3.63 5.82
C VAL A 194 -10.62 -4.47 6.25
N ASP A 195 -10.68 -4.93 7.50
CA ASP A 195 -11.83 -5.73 7.96
C ASP A 195 -13.11 -4.89 8.08
N SER A 196 -12.96 -3.58 8.31
CA SER A 196 -14.10 -2.68 8.46
C SER A 196 -14.75 -2.28 7.15
N ILE A 197 -14.10 -2.51 5.99
CA ILE A 197 -14.55 -2.00 4.68
C ILE A 197 -15.92 -2.53 4.26
N PHE A 198 -16.30 -3.73 4.72
CA PHE A 198 -17.61 -4.33 4.45
C PHE A 198 -18.76 -3.61 5.15
N THR A 199 -18.46 -2.83 6.19
CA THR A 199 -19.46 -2.10 6.98
C THR A 199 -19.24 -0.58 6.93
N ASP A 200 -18.11 -0.14 6.37
CA ASP A 200 -17.79 1.27 6.21
C ASP A 200 -18.69 1.90 5.13
N VAL A 201 -19.49 2.87 5.56
CA VAL A 201 -20.42 3.61 4.71
C VAL A 201 -19.79 4.84 4.05
N SER A 202 -18.50 5.08 4.28
CA SER A 202 -17.74 6.18 3.67
C SER A 202 -17.77 6.09 2.14
N GLU A 203 -17.90 7.25 1.49
CA GLU A 203 -17.86 7.32 0.03
C GLU A 203 -16.43 7.47 -0.46
N PHE A 204 -16.04 6.61 -1.40
CA PHE A 204 -14.76 6.66 -2.10
C PHE A 204 -15.00 7.00 -3.57
N ASP A 205 -14.03 7.68 -4.18
CA ASP A 205 -13.98 7.91 -5.62
C ASP A 205 -13.32 6.71 -6.30
N TRP A 206 -14.11 5.92 -7.01
CA TRP A 206 -13.66 4.74 -7.74
C TRP A 206 -13.26 5.05 -9.18
N GLY A 207 -13.14 6.33 -9.54
CA GLY A 207 -12.84 6.80 -10.88
C GLY A 207 -14.10 7.11 -11.68
N THR A 208 -14.01 6.95 -13.01
CA THR A 208 -15.08 7.31 -13.94
C THR A 208 -15.57 6.10 -14.72
N MET A 209 -16.86 6.06 -15.05
CA MET A 209 -17.40 5.08 -15.99
C MET A 209 -16.90 5.35 -17.41
N ALA A 210 -16.42 4.33 -18.12
CA ALA A 210 -15.89 4.45 -19.48
C ALA A 210 -16.88 5.15 -20.44
N ASP A 211 -18.13 4.67 -20.47
CA ASP A 211 -19.11 5.09 -21.49
C ASP A 211 -19.65 6.51 -21.26
N SER A 212 -19.75 6.95 -20.00
CA SER A 212 -20.43 8.20 -19.64
C SER A 212 -19.51 9.28 -19.07
N GLY A 213 -18.31 8.92 -18.63
CA GLY A 213 -17.38 9.80 -17.92
C GLY A 213 -17.86 10.25 -16.54
N LEU A 214 -18.99 9.73 -16.03
CA LEU A 214 -19.52 10.08 -14.71
C LEU A 214 -18.66 9.43 -13.61
N GLN A 215 -18.43 10.19 -12.54
CA GLN A 215 -17.74 9.70 -11.35
C GLN A 215 -18.53 8.57 -10.68
N VAL A 216 -17.82 7.52 -10.28
CA VAL A 216 -18.35 6.41 -9.51
C VAL A 216 -18.01 6.66 -8.05
N MET A 217 -18.99 7.15 -7.30
CA MET A 217 -18.86 7.40 -5.87
C MET A 217 -19.65 6.35 -5.08
N GLY A 218 -19.07 5.84 -3.99
CA GLY A 218 -19.79 4.98 -3.06
C GLY A 218 -18.89 4.21 -2.10
N SER A 219 -19.49 3.49 -1.17
CA SER A 219 -18.76 2.60 -0.27
C SER A 219 -18.27 1.34 -0.97
N PHE A 220 -17.32 0.64 -0.34
CA PHE A 220 -16.86 -0.67 -0.79
C PHE A 220 -18.03 -1.67 -0.92
N GLU A 221 -18.89 -1.76 0.11
CA GLU A 221 -20.08 -2.62 0.13
C GLU A 221 -21.01 -2.37 -1.07
N LYS A 222 -21.18 -1.10 -1.49
CA LYS A 222 -22.11 -0.76 -2.57
C LYS A 222 -21.53 -0.93 -3.96
N ILE A 223 -20.22 -0.67 -4.12
CA ILE A 223 -19.60 -0.57 -5.45
C ILE A 223 -18.75 -1.80 -5.76
N ILE A 224 -17.90 -2.23 -4.84
CA ILE A 224 -16.88 -3.24 -5.07
C ILE A 224 -17.35 -4.64 -4.67
N GLN A 225 -17.93 -4.78 -3.48
CA GLN A 225 -18.33 -6.09 -2.95
C GLN A 225 -19.24 -6.89 -3.91
N PRO A 226 -20.30 -6.32 -4.52
CA PRO A 226 -21.16 -7.08 -5.42
C PRO A 226 -20.43 -7.55 -6.68
N LYS A 227 -19.39 -6.82 -7.11
CA LYS A 227 -18.56 -7.17 -8.27
C LYS A 227 -17.57 -8.28 -7.94
N LEU A 228 -17.05 -8.31 -6.71
CA LEU A 228 -16.24 -9.42 -6.23
C LEU A 228 -17.11 -10.67 -6.13
N GLU A 229 -18.26 -10.59 -5.49
CA GLU A 229 -19.20 -11.71 -5.35
C GLU A 229 -19.63 -12.30 -6.71
N ASP A 230 -19.88 -11.48 -7.72
CA ASP A 230 -20.24 -11.92 -9.08
C ASP A 230 -19.19 -12.85 -9.73
N VAL A 231 -17.90 -12.64 -9.42
CA VAL A 231 -16.79 -13.44 -9.97
C VAL A 231 -16.39 -14.58 -9.01
N PHE A 232 -16.28 -14.31 -7.72
CA PHE A 232 -15.73 -15.25 -6.74
C PHE A 232 -16.75 -16.29 -6.24
N SER A 233 -18.06 -16.04 -6.40
CA SER A 233 -19.12 -17.00 -6.07
C SER A 233 -19.32 -18.09 -7.14
N GLY A 234 -18.85 -17.83 -8.37
CA GLY A 234 -19.08 -18.66 -9.54
C GLY A 234 -17.91 -19.59 -9.89
N ALA A 235 -18.08 -20.36 -10.97
CA ALA A 235 -16.98 -21.07 -11.60
C ALA A 235 -16.20 -20.11 -12.50
N SER A 236 -15.17 -19.48 -11.94
CA SER A 236 -14.26 -18.62 -12.70
C SER A 236 -13.07 -19.41 -13.23
N GLU A 237 -12.63 -19.07 -14.44
CA GLU A 237 -11.33 -19.51 -14.97
C GLU A 237 -10.23 -18.73 -14.23
N VAL A 238 -9.21 -19.45 -13.77
CA VAL A 238 -8.11 -18.87 -13.00
C VAL A 238 -6.83 -18.95 -13.82
N LEU A 239 -6.22 -17.80 -14.11
CA LEU A 239 -5.01 -17.68 -14.93
C LEU A 239 -3.90 -16.98 -14.15
N CYS A 240 -2.66 -17.46 -14.27
CA CYS A 240 -1.50 -16.83 -13.63
C CYS A 240 -0.82 -15.86 -14.61
N ASN A 241 -0.62 -14.60 -14.20
CA ASN A 241 0.04 -13.55 -14.98
C ASN A 241 -0.50 -13.37 -16.41
N GLU A 242 -1.75 -13.78 -16.63
CA GLU A 242 -2.46 -13.68 -17.90
C GLU A 242 -3.85 -13.13 -17.61
N LEU A 243 -4.28 -12.17 -18.42
CA LEU A 243 -5.64 -11.65 -18.39
C LEU A 243 -6.47 -12.38 -19.42
N ASN A 244 -7.69 -12.78 -19.05
CA ASN A 244 -8.72 -13.20 -19.99
C ASN A 244 -9.87 -12.19 -19.94
N TRP A 245 -10.51 -11.95 -21.08
CA TRP A 245 -11.59 -10.97 -21.23
C TRP A 245 -12.51 -11.34 -22.40
N GLY A 246 -13.73 -10.80 -22.38
CA GLY A 246 -14.71 -10.97 -23.45
C GLY A 246 -14.78 -9.77 -24.40
N SER A 247 -15.88 -9.65 -25.15
CA SER A 247 -16.11 -8.52 -26.07
C SER A 247 -15.99 -7.17 -25.35
N THR A 248 -15.10 -6.28 -25.83
CA THR A 248 -14.92 -4.92 -25.29
C THR A 248 -14.28 -4.00 -26.34
N ALA A 249 -14.58 -2.70 -26.28
CA ALA A 249 -13.96 -1.70 -27.14
C ALA A 249 -12.63 -1.16 -26.57
N GLY A 250 -12.46 -1.20 -25.25
CA GLY A 250 -11.29 -0.69 -24.54
C GLY A 250 -10.11 -1.67 -24.51
N GLU A 251 -8.95 -1.16 -24.12
CA GLU A 251 -7.77 -1.98 -23.85
C GLU A 251 -7.93 -2.72 -22.51
N VAL A 252 -7.34 -3.91 -22.44
CA VAL A 252 -7.28 -4.73 -21.22
C VAL A 252 -5.83 -5.05 -20.97
N LEU A 253 -5.23 -4.34 -20.02
CA LEU A 253 -3.82 -4.50 -19.66
C LEU A 253 -3.63 -4.48 -18.15
N TRP A 254 -2.58 -5.15 -17.69
CA TRP A 254 -2.11 -5.02 -16.32
C TRP A 254 -1.41 -3.66 -16.19
N PRO A 255 -1.72 -2.84 -15.17
CA PRO A 255 -1.18 -1.48 -15.14
C PRO A 255 0.34 -1.46 -15.02
N ASP A 256 0.98 -0.69 -15.90
CA ASP A 256 2.44 -0.60 -15.99
C ASP A 256 3.08 -0.22 -14.63
N GLU A 257 2.46 0.67 -13.84
CA GLU A 257 3.05 1.07 -12.55
C GLU A 257 3.24 -0.09 -11.56
N ILE A 258 2.57 -1.22 -11.79
CA ILE A 258 2.62 -2.43 -10.96
C ILE A 258 3.02 -3.67 -11.77
N GLU A 259 3.66 -3.53 -12.92
CA GLU A 259 4.12 -4.66 -13.78
C GLU A 259 4.97 -5.69 -13.02
N ASN A 260 5.76 -5.23 -12.05
CA ASN A 260 6.59 -6.09 -11.20
C ASN A 260 5.81 -6.83 -10.09
N ILE A 261 4.49 -6.62 -9.99
CA ILE A 261 3.58 -7.38 -9.13
C ILE A 261 2.96 -8.50 -9.98
N ASN A 262 3.28 -9.74 -9.63
CA ASN A 262 2.61 -10.89 -10.24
C ASN A 262 1.16 -11.00 -9.74
N PHE A 263 0.28 -11.58 -10.54
CA PHE A 263 -1.14 -11.67 -10.23
C PHE A 263 -1.77 -12.99 -10.69
N TYR A 264 -2.93 -13.29 -10.12
CA TYR A 264 -3.87 -14.26 -10.68
C TYR A 264 -5.14 -13.56 -11.14
N ALA A 265 -5.62 -13.88 -12.34
CA ALA A 265 -6.87 -13.38 -12.88
C ALA A 265 -7.99 -14.40 -12.71
N PHE A 266 -9.11 -13.96 -12.17
CA PHE A 266 -10.36 -14.71 -12.05
C PHE A 266 -11.31 -14.18 -13.12
N TYR A 267 -11.48 -14.96 -14.18
CA TYR A 267 -12.33 -14.60 -15.32
C TYR A 267 -13.65 -15.36 -15.26
N ARG A 268 -14.74 -14.60 -15.28
CA ARG A 268 -16.08 -15.12 -15.50
C ARG A 268 -16.53 -14.75 -16.92
N PRO A 269 -16.71 -15.74 -17.82
CA PRO A 269 -17.23 -15.45 -19.16
C PRO A 269 -18.67 -14.95 -19.10
N ALA A 270 -19.10 -14.26 -20.17
CA ALA A 270 -20.51 -14.01 -20.39
C ALA A 270 -21.27 -15.34 -20.57
N GLU A 271 -22.52 -15.40 -20.14
CA GLU A 271 -23.36 -16.57 -20.40
C GLU A 271 -23.55 -16.80 -21.91
N GLU A 272 -23.52 -18.07 -22.36
CA GLU A 272 -23.50 -18.47 -23.79
C GLU A 272 -24.63 -17.87 -24.64
N ASN A 273 -25.78 -17.55 -24.04
CA ASN A 273 -26.92 -16.90 -24.69
C ASN A 273 -27.34 -15.59 -24.01
N GLY A 274 -26.46 -15.05 -23.16
CA GLY A 274 -26.68 -13.82 -22.42
C GLY A 274 -26.17 -12.60 -23.17
N ASN A 275 -26.03 -11.50 -22.42
CA ASN A 275 -25.36 -10.31 -22.92
C ASN A 275 -23.85 -10.60 -23.03
N GLU A 276 -23.28 -10.54 -24.24
CA GLU A 276 -21.84 -10.79 -24.46
C GLU A 276 -20.92 -9.84 -23.67
N PHE A 277 -21.40 -8.65 -23.29
CA PHE A 277 -20.69 -7.64 -22.50
C PHE A 277 -20.76 -7.86 -20.99
N SER A 278 -21.40 -8.96 -20.56
CA SER A 278 -21.54 -9.31 -19.13
C SER A 278 -20.32 -10.04 -18.55
N TRP A 279 -19.29 -10.33 -19.32
CA TRP A 279 -18.05 -10.92 -18.79
C TRP A 279 -17.40 -10.03 -17.72
N ARG A 280 -16.68 -10.63 -16.77
CA ARG A 280 -15.96 -9.90 -15.71
C ARG A 280 -14.61 -10.57 -15.42
N THR A 281 -13.60 -9.76 -15.10
CA THR A 281 -12.31 -10.26 -14.63
C THR A 281 -11.87 -9.48 -13.40
N TRP A 282 -11.41 -10.18 -12.37
CA TRP A 282 -10.64 -9.59 -11.27
C TRP A 282 -9.22 -10.13 -11.29
N ALA A 283 -8.24 -9.25 -11.43
CA ALA A 283 -6.83 -9.59 -11.21
C ALA A 283 -6.47 -9.30 -9.74
N VAL A 284 -5.90 -10.30 -9.07
CA VAL A 284 -5.44 -10.24 -7.67
C VAL A 284 -3.92 -10.20 -7.68
N GLY A 285 -3.35 -9.02 -7.47
CA GLY A 285 -1.91 -8.79 -7.42
C GLY A 285 -1.34 -9.16 -6.05
N ILE A 286 -0.24 -9.92 -6.08
CA ILE A 286 0.39 -10.53 -4.91
C ILE A 286 1.78 -9.93 -4.70
N GLU A 287 2.01 -9.39 -3.50
CA GLU A 287 3.32 -8.94 -3.03
C GLU A 287 3.92 -9.99 -2.10
N TYR A 288 5.24 -10.16 -2.16
CA TYR A 288 5.98 -10.96 -1.19
C TYR A 288 6.58 -10.04 -0.12
N VAL A 289 6.34 -10.37 1.14
CA VAL A 289 6.96 -9.71 2.29
C VAL A 289 7.64 -10.75 3.15
N ASN A 290 8.97 -10.68 3.20
CA ASN A 290 9.82 -11.68 3.81
C ASN A 290 9.49 -13.09 3.29
N ASP A 291 9.48 -13.25 1.97
CA ASP A 291 9.19 -14.50 1.25
C ASP A 291 7.80 -15.09 1.49
N GLN A 292 6.87 -14.35 2.09
CA GLN A 292 5.48 -14.76 2.29
C GLN A 292 4.57 -13.98 1.33
N PRO A 293 3.70 -14.63 0.53
CA PRO A 293 2.76 -13.95 -0.33
C PRO A 293 1.62 -13.29 0.46
N PHE A 294 1.22 -12.11 0.00
CA PHE A 294 0.08 -11.33 0.49
C PHE A 294 -0.64 -10.63 -0.67
N ILE A 295 -1.94 -10.42 -0.54
CA ILE A 295 -2.73 -9.63 -1.50
C ILE A 295 -2.39 -8.15 -1.30
N ALA A 296 -1.94 -7.52 -2.37
CA ALA A 296 -1.56 -6.11 -2.38
C ALA A 296 -2.56 -5.24 -3.13
N ILE A 297 -3.11 -5.76 -4.23
CA ILE A 297 -3.97 -4.98 -5.12
C ILE A 297 -5.01 -5.83 -5.82
N LEU A 298 -6.20 -5.27 -6.04
CA LEU A 298 -7.26 -5.84 -6.86
C LEU A 298 -7.53 -4.90 -8.04
N VAL A 299 -7.59 -5.45 -9.25
CA VAL A 299 -7.93 -4.68 -10.46
C VAL A 299 -9.09 -5.35 -11.16
N HIS A 300 -10.16 -4.59 -11.37
CA HIS A 300 -11.36 -5.06 -12.06
C HIS A 300 -11.37 -4.66 -13.53
N TYR A 301 -11.88 -5.58 -14.35
CA TYR A 301 -12.09 -5.42 -15.76
C TYR A 301 -13.51 -5.85 -16.14
N SER A 302 -14.14 -5.03 -16.98
CA SER A 302 -15.44 -5.31 -17.56
C SER A 302 -15.52 -4.70 -18.95
N SER A 303 -16.55 -5.09 -19.71
CA SER A 303 -16.81 -4.47 -21.01
C SER A 303 -16.91 -2.95 -20.91
N GLU A 304 -16.32 -2.29 -21.88
CA GLU A 304 -16.47 -0.86 -22.19
C GLU A 304 -17.08 -0.73 -23.59
N LEU A 305 -18.03 0.18 -23.75
CA LEU A 305 -18.81 0.36 -24.98
C LEU A 305 -18.53 1.69 -25.68
#